data_AF-A0A3L8D715-F1
#
_entry.id   AF-A0A3L8D715-F1
#
_cell.length_a   1.000
_cell.length_b   1.000
_cell.length_c   1.000
_cell.angle_alpha   90.00
_cell.angle_beta   90.00
_cell.angle_gamma   90.00
#
_symmetry.space_group_name_H-M   'P 1'
#
loop_
_entity.id
_entity.type
_entity.pdbx_description
1 polymer ?
#
loop_
_entity_poly.entity_id
_entity_poly.type
_entity_poly.pdbx_seq_one_letter_code
_entity_poly.pdbx_strand_id
1 'polypeptide(L)'
;MIVRICLLVCTVGASVGVYTTISSKANNVTFKYTNGVEGESDLHHCAPHEVCNVVHDRFWMPSLTERLCHCANGRECPWQWTKTLDNSTVSLNNRSVLKVHQRYRDAKVAELETCAHRQEAATVHGEGDTSNNYIIPYNVTVNCACPQTHYWKLQRYTYAESGLVQVFKCVRKRMCEALEFCGYIRADLYSTYYRCTCPERHFCIFKNTIRVNVQELLYSGPAYMAYCYRL
;
A
#
# COMPACT_ATOMS: atom_id res chain seq x y z
N MET A 1 -26.80 -29.45 40.66
CA MET A 1 -26.91 -28.22 39.84
C MET A 1 -25.52 -27.64 39.65
N ILE A 2 -25.17 -27.40 38.39
CA ILE A 2 -23.88 -26.95 37.86
C ILE A 2 -23.74 -25.45 38.07
N VAL A 3 -22.54 -24.96 38.41
CA VAL A 3 -21.97 -23.78 37.73
C VAL A 3 -20.46 -24.00 37.62
N ARG A 4 -19.98 -24.43 36.44
CA ARG A 4 -18.56 -24.31 36.07
C ARG A 4 -18.36 -22.91 35.52
N ILE A 5 -17.63 -22.08 36.26
CA ILE A 5 -17.18 -20.77 35.79
C ILE A 5 -15.96 -21.01 34.90
N CYS A 6 -16.14 -20.90 33.59
CA CYS A 6 -15.04 -20.83 32.64
C CYS A 6 -14.45 -19.43 32.67
N LEU A 7 -13.30 -19.28 33.36
CA LEU A 7 -12.45 -18.10 33.26
C LEU A 7 -11.82 -18.06 31.86
N LEU A 8 -12.34 -17.20 31.01
CA LEU A 8 -11.76 -16.84 29.72
C LEU A 8 -10.56 -15.94 30.00
N VAL A 9 -9.37 -16.53 30.07
CA VAL A 9 -8.10 -15.79 30.18
C VAL A 9 -7.79 -15.24 28.79
N CYS A 10 -8.21 -14.01 28.53
CA CYS A 10 -7.68 -13.23 27.41
C CYS A 10 -6.25 -12.83 27.78
N THR A 11 -5.26 -13.57 27.29
CA THR A 11 -3.86 -13.14 27.33
C THR A 11 -3.73 -11.92 26.41
N VAL A 12 -3.87 -10.72 26.97
CA VAL A 12 -3.40 -9.50 26.32
C VAL A 12 -1.88 -9.51 26.43
N GLY A 13 -1.24 -10.17 25.47
CA GLY A 13 0.18 -10.02 25.27
C GLY A 13 0.42 -8.59 24.82
N ALA A 14 0.92 -7.73 25.71
CA ALA A 14 1.49 -6.45 25.34
C ALA A 14 2.78 -6.71 24.54
N SER A 15 2.64 -7.07 23.27
CA SER A 15 3.64 -6.68 22.29
C SER A 15 3.61 -5.17 22.25
N VAL A 16 4.75 -4.51 22.40
CA VAL A 16 4.93 -3.12 21.96
C VAL A 16 4.70 -3.12 20.45
N GLY A 17 3.42 -3.10 20.07
CA GLY A 17 2.97 -3.21 18.70
C GLY A 17 3.15 -1.85 18.06
N VAL A 18 3.95 -1.77 17.02
CA VAL A 18 4.11 -0.56 16.18
C VAL A 18 2.80 -0.26 15.41
N TYR A 19 1.76 -1.09 15.57
CA TYR A 19 0.48 -1.02 14.87
C TYR A 19 -0.58 -1.85 15.61
N THR A 20 -1.86 -1.48 15.45
CA THR A 20 -3.02 -2.24 15.93
C THR A 20 -3.60 -3.08 14.79
N THR A 21 -4.00 -4.34 15.04
CA THR A 21 -4.65 -5.18 14.03
C THR A 21 -5.99 -5.74 14.49
N ILE A 22 -6.99 -5.69 13.61
CA ILE A 22 -8.32 -6.25 13.84
C ILE A 22 -8.67 -7.21 12.70
N SER A 23 -8.87 -8.49 12.98
CA SER A 23 -9.17 -9.49 11.95
C SER A 23 -10.64 -9.93 11.97
N SER A 24 -11.27 -9.93 10.80
CA SER A 24 -12.60 -10.54 10.59
C SER A 24 -12.45 -11.84 9.83
N LYS A 25 -12.77 -12.96 10.50
CA LYS A 25 -12.80 -14.29 9.86
C LYS A 25 -13.91 -14.41 8.84
N ALA A 26 -15.09 -13.87 9.14
CA ALA A 26 -16.26 -13.94 8.25
C ALA A 26 -16.02 -13.23 6.91
N ASN A 27 -15.34 -12.08 6.95
CA ASN A 27 -15.04 -11.29 5.75
C ASN A 27 -13.65 -11.59 5.15
N ASN A 28 -12.91 -12.54 5.74
CA ASN A 28 -11.54 -12.91 5.34
C ASN A 28 -10.61 -11.69 5.14
N VAL A 29 -10.59 -10.77 6.13
CA VAL A 29 -9.80 -9.53 6.10
C VAL A 29 -9.12 -9.27 7.43
N THR A 30 -7.94 -8.64 7.38
CA THR A 30 -7.24 -8.06 8.54
C THR A 30 -7.08 -6.58 8.31
N PHE A 31 -7.59 -5.77 9.23
CA PHE A 31 -7.38 -4.33 9.27
C PHE A 31 -6.12 -4.04 10.08
N LYS A 32 -5.29 -3.13 9.58
CA LYS A 32 -4.08 -2.65 10.25
C LYS A 32 -4.16 -1.13 10.39
N TYR A 33 -3.92 -0.64 11.59
CA TYR A 33 -3.91 0.77 11.95
C TYR A 33 -2.49 1.19 12.31
N THR A 34 -2.14 2.44 12.07
CA THR A 34 -0.83 3.01 12.43
C THR A 34 -0.65 3.09 13.94
N ASN A 35 0.58 3.38 14.39
CA ASN A 35 0.88 3.51 15.81
C ASN A 35 0.02 4.62 16.46
N GLY A 36 -0.46 4.38 17.67
CA GLY A 36 -1.33 5.31 18.39
C GLY A 36 -2.78 5.37 17.92
N VAL A 37 -3.15 4.57 16.91
CA VAL A 37 -4.53 4.41 16.43
C VAL A 37 -5.03 3.03 16.87
N GLU A 38 -6.00 3.00 17.79
CA GLU A 38 -6.55 1.75 18.33
C GLU A 38 -7.77 1.27 17.52
N GLY A 39 -8.35 2.14 16.69
CA GLY A 39 -9.42 1.78 15.78
C GLY A 39 -9.92 2.92 14.91
N GLU A 40 -11.12 2.75 14.35
CA GLU A 40 -11.76 3.71 13.44
C GLU A 40 -12.03 5.09 14.05
N SER A 41 -12.24 5.16 15.37
CA SER A 41 -12.51 6.41 16.10
C SER A 41 -11.31 7.35 16.11
N ASP A 42 -10.10 6.81 16.02
CA ASP A 42 -8.86 7.57 16.22
C ASP A 42 -8.25 8.01 14.87
N LEU A 43 -8.81 7.54 13.76
CA LEU A 43 -8.46 7.99 12.42
C LEU A 43 -8.90 9.43 12.21
N HIS A 44 -8.10 10.22 11.49
CA HIS A 44 -8.52 11.56 11.07
C HIS A 44 -9.50 11.52 9.89
N HIS A 45 -10.16 12.65 9.65
CA HIS A 45 -10.97 12.85 8.45
C HIS A 45 -10.08 13.00 7.21
N CYS A 46 -10.33 12.18 6.19
CA CYS A 46 -9.62 12.28 4.92
C CYS A 46 -9.81 13.65 4.26
N ALA A 47 -8.70 14.23 3.80
CA ALA A 47 -8.70 15.34 2.86
C ALA A 47 -9.10 14.85 1.44
N PRO A 48 -9.48 15.77 0.53
CA PRO A 48 -9.72 15.41 -0.86
C PRO A 48 -8.49 14.77 -1.51
N HIS A 49 -8.70 13.65 -2.22
CA HIS A 49 -7.66 12.85 -2.88
C HIS A 49 -6.66 12.16 -1.93
N GLU A 50 -6.95 12.14 -0.64
CA GLU A 50 -6.19 11.36 0.34
C GLU A 50 -6.56 9.87 0.21
N VAL A 51 -5.57 9.00 0.32
CA VAL A 51 -5.78 7.55 0.36
C VAL A 51 -6.33 7.19 1.72
N CYS A 52 -7.53 6.62 1.74
CA CYS A 52 -8.17 6.18 2.97
C CYS A 52 -7.80 4.74 3.35
N ASN A 53 -7.59 3.86 2.35
CA ASN A 53 -7.06 2.51 2.58
C ASN A 53 -5.97 2.12 1.60
N VAL A 54 -5.05 1.27 2.06
CA VAL A 54 -4.18 0.45 1.21
C VAL A 54 -4.61 -0.99 1.34
N VAL A 55 -5.04 -1.62 0.24
CA VAL A 55 -5.54 -3.00 0.26
C VAL A 55 -4.53 -3.92 -0.41
N HIS A 56 -4.10 -4.95 0.30
CA HIS A 56 -3.17 -5.97 -0.16
C HIS A 56 -3.84 -7.33 -0.29
N ASP A 57 -3.72 -7.93 -1.46
CA ASP A 57 -4.11 -9.31 -1.76
C ASP A 57 -2.95 -10.25 -1.40
N ARG A 58 -3.06 -10.92 -0.24
CA ARG A 58 -2.03 -11.82 0.29
C ARG A 58 -2.25 -13.25 -0.23
N PHE A 59 -1.17 -13.96 -0.55
CA PHE A 59 -1.25 -15.31 -1.14
C PHE A 59 -1.83 -16.38 -0.19
N TRP A 60 -1.45 -16.34 1.08
CA TRP A 60 -1.72 -17.44 2.05
C TRP A 60 -2.45 -16.97 3.32
N MET A 61 -2.89 -15.72 3.32
CA MET A 61 -3.49 -15.06 4.47
C MET A 61 -4.70 -14.24 4.01
N PRO A 62 -5.64 -13.90 4.93
CA PRO A 62 -6.71 -12.95 4.66
C PRO A 62 -6.21 -11.68 3.96
N SER A 63 -7.03 -10.94 3.21
CA SER A 63 -6.56 -9.65 2.68
C SER A 63 -6.10 -8.72 3.82
N LEU A 64 -5.07 -7.91 3.59
CA LEU A 64 -4.61 -6.92 4.56
C LEU A 64 -5.05 -5.54 4.08
N THR A 65 -5.81 -4.82 4.91
CA THR A 65 -6.24 -3.46 4.64
C THR A 65 -5.62 -2.53 5.67
N GLU A 66 -4.67 -1.71 5.24
CA GLU A 66 -4.11 -0.65 6.06
C GLU A 66 -5.06 0.55 6.03
N ARG A 67 -5.52 0.97 7.20
CA ARG A 67 -6.45 2.09 7.41
C ARG A 67 -5.65 3.36 7.65
N LEU A 68 -5.90 4.41 6.86
CA LEU A 68 -5.15 5.68 6.95
C LEU A 68 -6.02 6.83 7.46
N CYS A 69 -7.27 6.93 7.00
CA CYS A 69 -8.21 7.98 7.41
C CYS A 69 -9.65 7.51 7.21
N HIS A 70 -10.61 8.16 7.88
CA HIS A 70 -12.04 7.90 7.65
C HIS A 70 -12.62 8.89 6.62
N CYS A 71 -13.50 8.39 5.76
CA CYS A 71 -14.20 9.22 4.79
C CYS A 71 -15.32 10.02 5.47
N ALA A 72 -15.52 11.27 5.06
CA ALA A 72 -16.62 12.09 5.56
C ALA A 72 -18.01 11.58 5.12
N ASN A 73 -19.06 12.09 5.78
CA ASN A 73 -20.48 11.86 5.45
C ASN A 73 -20.95 10.40 5.62
N GLY A 74 -20.40 9.68 6.61
CA GLY A 74 -20.82 8.30 6.94
C GLY A 74 -20.52 7.27 5.85
N ARG A 75 -19.66 7.61 4.89
CA ARG A 75 -19.27 6.69 3.82
C ARG A 75 -18.10 5.84 4.29
N GLU A 76 -18.21 4.54 4.08
CA GLU A 76 -17.11 3.64 4.37
C GLU A 76 -16.07 3.70 3.25
N CYS A 77 -14.79 3.85 3.60
CA CYS A 77 -13.72 3.69 2.63
C CYS A 77 -13.67 2.23 2.15
N PRO A 78 -13.74 1.95 0.83
CA PRO A 78 -13.72 0.60 0.31
C PRO A 78 -12.48 -0.15 0.79
N TRP A 79 -12.65 -1.35 1.33
CA TRP A 79 -11.55 -2.13 1.94
C TRP A 79 -11.32 -3.49 1.29
N GLN A 80 -12.19 -3.89 0.36
CA GLN A 80 -12.08 -5.17 -0.33
C GLN A 80 -11.08 -5.09 -1.48
N TRP A 81 -10.37 -6.20 -1.69
CA TRP A 81 -9.52 -6.37 -2.86
C TRP A 81 -10.37 -6.39 -4.13
N THR A 82 -9.90 -5.69 -5.16
CA THR A 82 -10.51 -5.71 -6.49
C THR A 82 -9.44 -5.69 -7.56
N LYS A 83 -9.67 -6.45 -8.64
CA LYS A 83 -8.86 -6.36 -9.87
C LYS A 83 -9.37 -5.26 -10.81
N THR A 84 -10.66 -4.94 -10.75
CA THR A 84 -11.27 -3.86 -11.53
C THR A 84 -11.05 -2.56 -10.79
N LEU A 85 -10.35 -1.63 -11.44
CA LEU A 85 -10.09 -0.31 -10.91
C LEU A 85 -11.33 0.56 -11.15
N ASP A 86 -12.06 0.85 -10.08
CA ASP A 86 -13.10 1.88 -10.07
C ASP A 86 -12.46 3.27 -9.98
N ASN A 87 -13.29 4.31 -10.08
CA ASN A 87 -12.82 5.70 -10.06
C ASN A 87 -12.09 6.08 -8.75
N SER A 88 -12.31 5.34 -7.66
CA SER A 88 -11.69 5.55 -6.36
C SER A 88 -10.49 4.63 -6.10
N THR A 89 -10.09 3.82 -7.07
CA THR A 89 -9.08 2.78 -6.90
C THR A 89 -7.91 3.00 -7.83
N VAL A 90 -6.71 3.10 -7.26
CA VAL A 90 -5.46 3.27 -8.00
C VAL A 90 -4.55 2.07 -7.76
N SER A 91 -3.89 1.57 -8.81
CA SER A 91 -2.94 0.46 -8.68
C SER A 91 -1.67 0.91 -7.94
N LEU A 92 -1.33 0.24 -6.83
CA LEU A 92 -0.04 0.45 -6.15
C LEU A 92 1.03 -0.47 -6.75
N ASN A 93 0.71 -1.76 -6.81
CA ASN A 93 1.54 -2.79 -7.40
C ASN A 93 0.64 -3.94 -7.88
N ASN A 94 1.20 -5.09 -8.23
CA ASN A 94 0.43 -6.21 -8.81
C ASN A 94 -0.56 -6.89 -7.86
N ARG A 95 -0.39 -6.71 -6.55
CA ARG A 95 -1.24 -7.31 -5.52
C ARG A 95 -1.69 -6.30 -4.47
N SER A 96 -1.65 -5.01 -4.81
CA SER A 96 -2.06 -3.94 -3.89
C SER A 96 -2.71 -2.79 -4.64
N VAL A 97 -3.73 -2.20 -4.04
CA VAL A 97 -4.43 -1.02 -4.54
C VAL A 97 -4.56 0.05 -3.46
N LEU A 98 -4.58 1.30 -3.89
CA LEU A 98 -4.90 2.46 -3.08
C LEU A 98 -6.38 2.78 -3.26
N LYS A 99 -7.08 3.05 -2.16
CA LYS A 99 -8.47 3.49 -2.15
C LYS A 99 -8.48 4.94 -1.76
N VAL A 100 -8.93 5.79 -2.66
CA VAL A 100 -8.80 7.25 -2.57
C VAL A 100 -10.13 7.86 -2.17
N HIS A 101 -10.09 8.73 -1.17
CA HIS A 101 -11.23 9.53 -0.77
C HIS A 101 -11.58 10.51 -1.89
N GLN A 102 -12.77 10.33 -2.46
CA GLN A 102 -13.30 11.21 -3.50
C GLN A 102 -14.29 12.20 -2.91
N ARG A 103 -14.15 13.45 -3.33
CA ARG A 103 -15.16 14.48 -3.07
C ARG A 103 -16.28 14.31 -4.08
N TYR A 104 -17.50 14.20 -3.59
CA TYR A 104 -18.68 14.20 -4.44
C TYR A 104 -19.13 15.66 -4.58
N ARG A 105 -19.14 16.16 -5.81
CA ARG A 105 -19.76 17.44 -6.14
C ARG A 105 -20.97 17.12 -7.02
N ASP A 106 -22.15 17.63 -6.65
CA ASP A 106 -23.38 17.51 -7.44
C ASP A 106 -23.72 16.07 -7.86
N ALA A 107 -23.59 15.13 -6.90
CA ALA A 107 -23.82 13.69 -7.08
C ALA A 107 -22.90 12.98 -8.12
N LYS A 108 -21.87 13.67 -8.64
CA LYS A 108 -20.84 13.06 -9.49
C LYS A 108 -19.53 12.89 -8.72
N VAL A 109 -18.88 11.77 -9.00
CA VAL A 109 -17.53 11.45 -8.54
C VAL A 109 -16.55 12.23 -9.39
N ALA A 110 -15.69 13.06 -8.77
CA ALA A 110 -14.54 13.62 -9.48
C ALA A 110 -13.55 12.47 -9.78
N GLU A 111 -13.41 12.13 -11.06
CA GLU A 111 -12.49 11.09 -11.50
C GLU A 111 -11.04 11.56 -11.37
N LEU A 112 -10.18 10.69 -10.87
CA LEU A 112 -8.74 10.91 -10.93
C LEU A 112 -8.27 10.79 -12.37
N GLU A 113 -7.75 11.87 -12.91
CA GLU A 113 -7.13 11.86 -14.24
C GLU A 113 -5.97 10.86 -14.29
N THR A 114 -5.73 10.27 -15.46
CA THR A 114 -4.59 9.37 -15.66
C THR A 114 -3.29 10.18 -15.73
N CYS A 115 -2.26 9.77 -14.98
CA CYS A 115 -0.98 10.46 -14.98
C CYS A 115 -0.28 10.40 -16.35
N ALA A 116 0.31 11.51 -16.76
CA ALA A 116 1.26 11.58 -17.86
C ALA A 116 2.65 11.04 -17.46
N HIS A 117 3.50 10.80 -18.46
CA HIS A 117 4.87 10.34 -18.24
C HIS A 117 5.68 11.33 -17.40
N ARG A 118 6.26 10.85 -16.30
CA ARG A 118 7.06 11.62 -15.31
C ARG A 118 6.29 12.69 -14.55
N GLN A 119 4.96 12.69 -14.61
CA GLN A 119 4.13 13.57 -13.78
C GLN A 119 4.22 13.17 -12.31
N GLU A 120 4.30 14.16 -11.41
CA GLU A 120 4.16 13.97 -9.97
C GLU A 120 2.76 13.43 -9.65
N ALA A 121 2.72 12.26 -9.04
CA ALA A 121 1.52 11.44 -8.97
C ALA A 121 1.08 11.15 -7.54
N ALA A 122 2.02 11.05 -6.59
CA ALA A 122 1.69 10.83 -5.19
C ALA A 122 2.66 11.54 -4.24
N THR A 123 2.13 11.98 -3.10
CA THR A 123 2.89 12.52 -1.98
C THR A 123 2.59 11.68 -0.75
N VAL A 124 3.64 11.22 -0.06
CA VAL A 124 3.54 10.47 1.19
C VAL A 124 4.16 11.30 2.29
N HIS A 125 3.36 11.59 3.30
CA HIS A 125 3.81 12.10 4.59
C HIS A 125 3.87 10.95 5.58
N GLY A 126 4.99 10.82 6.27
CA GLY A 126 5.18 9.76 7.23
C GLY A 126 6.23 10.11 8.27
N GLU A 127 6.35 9.22 9.25
CA GLU A 127 7.45 9.24 10.21
C GLU A 127 8.51 8.24 9.76
N GLY A 128 9.78 8.63 9.85
CA GLY A 128 10.92 7.74 9.63
C GLY A 128 11.53 7.33 10.95
N ASP A 129 12.14 6.14 11.01
CA ASP A 129 13.07 5.86 12.11
C ASP A 129 14.35 6.71 11.97
N THR A 130 15.11 6.88 13.06
CA THR A 130 16.38 7.63 13.07
C THR A 130 17.45 7.06 12.12
N SER A 131 17.25 5.85 11.59
CA SER A 131 18.11 5.17 10.62
C SER A 131 17.55 5.13 9.18
N ASN A 132 16.38 5.75 8.93
CA ASN A 132 15.63 5.74 7.67
C ASN A 132 15.35 4.36 7.08
N ASN A 133 15.30 3.31 7.91
CA ASN A 133 15.07 1.96 7.42
C ASN A 133 13.59 1.66 7.18
N TYR A 134 12.70 2.39 7.85
CA TYR A 134 11.25 2.23 7.75
C TYR A 134 10.53 3.58 7.72
N ILE A 135 9.40 3.61 7.02
CA ILE A 135 8.50 4.77 6.97
C ILE A 135 7.12 4.31 7.41
N ILE A 136 6.53 5.03 8.34
CA ILE A 136 5.16 4.87 8.79
C ILE A 136 4.34 5.99 8.14
N PRO A 137 3.62 5.73 7.04
CA PRO A 137 2.81 6.75 6.38
C PRO A 137 1.59 7.08 7.24
N TYR A 138 1.32 8.37 7.43
CA TYR A 138 0.09 8.84 8.09
C TYR A 138 -0.82 9.64 7.15
N ASN A 139 -0.28 10.23 6.09
CA ASN A 139 -1.07 10.93 5.07
C ASN A 139 -0.49 10.63 3.69
N VAL A 140 -1.34 10.22 2.76
CA VAL A 140 -0.96 9.85 1.41
C VAL A 140 -1.92 10.50 0.45
N THR A 141 -1.43 11.39 -0.40
CA THR A 141 -2.25 12.08 -1.41
C THR A 141 -1.88 11.58 -2.79
N VAL A 142 -2.89 11.29 -3.62
CA VAL A 142 -2.70 10.89 -5.01
C VAL A 142 -3.28 11.99 -5.91
N ASN A 143 -2.44 12.56 -6.78
CA ASN A 143 -2.84 13.65 -7.67
C ASN A 143 -3.44 13.13 -9.00
N CYS A 144 -3.05 11.93 -9.42
CA CYS A 144 -3.51 11.30 -10.65
C CYS A 144 -3.36 9.77 -10.53
N ALA A 145 -4.15 9.02 -11.30
CA ALA A 145 -4.08 7.57 -11.36
C ALA A 145 -2.90 7.12 -12.24
N CYS A 146 -1.90 6.45 -11.65
CA CYS A 146 -0.79 5.90 -12.44
C CYS A 146 -1.25 4.64 -13.18
N PRO A 147 -1.25 4.63 -14.53
CA PRO A 147 -1.77 3.50 -15.29
C PRO A 147 -0.86 2.27 -15.17
N GLN A 148 -1.41 1.08 -15.42
CA GLN A 148 -0.68 -0.19 -15.30
C GLN A 148 0.57 -0.28 -16.20
N THR A 149 0.59 0.48 -17.29
CA THR A 149 1.74 0.62 -18.21
C THR A 149 2.89 1.44 -17.61
N HIS A 150 2.72 2.01 -16.43
CA HIS A 150 3.68 2.83 -15.72
C HIS A 150 4.00 2.25 -14.34
N TYR A 151 5.01 2.80 -13.67
CA TYR A 151 5.42 2.45 -12.32
C TYR A 151 5.70 3.71 -11.50
N TRP A 152 5.53 3.59 -10.19
CA TRP A 152 5.85 4.63 -9.21
C TRP A 152 7.37 4.75 -9.03
N LYS A 153 7.91 5.94 -9.25
CA LYS A 153 9.33 6.24 -9.04
C LYS A 153 9.49 7.36 -8.03
N LEU A 154 10.25 7.11 -6.97
CA LEU A 154 10.63 8.15 -6.03
C LEU A 154 11.35 9.28 -6.79
N GLN A 155 10.85 10.50 -6.63
CA GLN A 155 11.41 11.70 -7.25
C GLN A 155 12.19 12.54 -6.25
N ARG A 156 11.60 12.81 -5.09
CA ARG A 156 12.24 13.55 -4.01
C ARG A 156 11.88 12.96 -2.65
N TYR A 157 12.79 13.15 -1.72
CA TYR A 157 12.72 12.71 -0.35
C TYR A 157 13.27 13.86 0.49
N THR A 158 12.49 14.37 1.43
CA THR A 158 12.84 15.57 2.21
C THR A 158 12.42 15.39 3.67
N TYR A 159 13.35 15.63 4.60
CA TYR A 159 13.02 15.79 6.01
C TYR A 159 12.43 17.18 6.24
N ALA A 160 11.27 17.23 6.86
CA ALA A 160 10.65 18.42 7.40
C ALA A 160 10.69 18.35 8.94
N GLU A 161 10.46 19.48 9.60
CA GLU A 161 10.40 19.53 11.08
C GLU A 161 9.33 18.58 11.66
N SER A 162 8.27 18.31 10.89
CA SER A 162 7.15 17.43 11.25
C SER A 162 7.27 15.99 10.73
N GLY A 163 8.41 15.59 10.18
CA GLY A 163 8.65 14.22 9.71
C GLY A 163 9.20 14.14 8.29
N LEU A 164 8.82 13.09 7.56
CA LEU A 164 9.33 12.80 6.24
C LEU A 164 8.28 13.05 5.16
N VAL A 165 8.71 13.67 4.05
CA VAL A 165 7.91 13.82 2.84
C VAL A 165 8.59 13.12 1.67
N GLN A 166 7.87 12.21 1.01
CA GLN A 166 8.27 11.58 -0.23
C GLN A 166 7.33 11.97 -1.35
N VAL A 167 7.89 12.30 -2.51
CA VAL A 167 7.08 12.52 -3.72
C VAL A 167 7.48 11.54 -4.79
N PHE A 168 6.46 10.92 -5.38
CA PHE A 168 6.56 9.91 -6.41
C PHE A 168 5.99 10.43 -7.71
N LYS A 169 6.66 10.09 -8.81
CA LYS A 169 6.17 10.31 -10.15
C LYS A 169 5.81 9.00 -10.84
N CYS A 170 4.93 9.08 -11.82
CA CYS A 170 4.52 7.95 -12.62
C CYS A 170 5.39 7.84 -13.89
N VAL A 171 6.09 6.73 -14.09
CA VAL A 171 7.06 6.55 -15.20
C VAL A 171 6.68 5.37 -16.07
N ARG A 172 6.70 5.55 -17.39
CA ARG A 172 6.33 4.51 -18.36
C ARG A 172 7.29 3.33 -18.25
N LYS A 173 6.75 2.11 -18.15
CA LYS A 173 7.53 0.87 -18.24
C LYS A 173 7.99 0.70 -19.67
N ARG A 174 9.29 0.45 -19.85
CA ARG A 174 9.83 -0.06 -21.11
C ARG A 174 9.68 -1.58 -21.16
N MET A 175 9.92 -2.15 -22.33
CA MET A 175 10.17 -3.58 -22.43
C MET A 175 11.57 -3.89 -21.86
N CYS A 176 11.66 -4.96 -21.09
CA CYS A 176 12.94 -5.51 -20.64
C CYS A 176 13.50 -6.51 -21.64
N GLU A 177 14.79 -6.76 -21.57
CA GLU A 177 15.45 -7.89 -22.20
C GLU A 177 15.32 -9.17 -21.35
N ALA A 178 15.66 -10.32 -21.94
CA ALA A 178 15.77 -11.56 -21.19
C ALA A 178 16.88 -11.42 -20.13
N LEU A 179 16.66 -11.97 -18.94
CA LEU A 179 17.54 -11.89 -17.77
C LEU A 179 17.78 -10.49 -17.23
N GLU A 180 17.09 -9.47 -17.75
CA GLU A 180 17.18 -8.11 -17.25
C GLU A 180 16.42 -7.96 -15.93
N PHE A 181 16.93 -7.07 -15.06
CA PHE A 181 16.25 -6.67 -13.83
C PHE A 181 14.88 -6.05 -14.14
N CYS A 182 13.83 -6.63 -13.56
CA CYS A 182 12.45 -6.27 -13.88
C CYS A 182 11.67 -5.65 -12.72
N GLY A 183 12.19 -5.71 -11.50
CA GLY A 183 11.55 -5.11 -10.34
C GLY A 183 11.98 -5.69 -9.01
N TYR A 184 11.37 -5.16 -7.95
CA TYR A 184 11.59 -5.61 -6.58
C TYR A 184 10.37 -6.38 -6.07
N ILE A 185 10.60 -7.55 -5.49
CA ILE A 185 9.56 -8.36 -4.86
C ILE A 185 9.69 -8.21 -3.35
N ARG A 186 8.67 -7.65 -2.69
CA ARG A 186 8.69 -7.46 -1.25
C ARG A 186 8.90 -8.78 -0.52
N ALA A 187 9.70 -8.78 0.54
CA ALA A 187 9.97 -10.00 1.30
C ALA A 187 8.81 -10.41 2.22
N ASP A 188 7.90 -9.49 2.56
CA ASP A 188 6.78 -9.72 3.49
C ASP A 188 5.50 -10.18 2.78
N LEU A 189 5.08 -9.51 1.71
CA LEU A 189 3.81 -9.74 1.01
C LEU A 189 3.99 -10.37 -0.38
N TYR A 190 5.23 -10.52 -0.87
CA TYR A 190 5.54 -11.04 -2.21
C TYR A 190 4.86 -10.28 -3.36
N SER A 191 4.44 -9.04 -3.14
CA SER A 191 4.00 -8.16 -4.21
C SER A 191 5.19 -7.52 -4.92
N THR A 192 5.03 -7.23 -6.21
CA THR A 192 6.10 -6.82 -7.11
C THR A 192 5.96 -5.37 -7.54
N TYR A 193 6.98 -4.57 -7.26
CA TYR A 193 7.18 -3.25 -7.84
C TYR A 193 7.95 -3.39 -9.16
N TYR A 194 7.20 -3.54 -10.25
CA TYR A 194 7.75 -3.67 -11.60
C TYR A 194 8.41 -2.38 -12.08
N ARG A 195 9.58 -2.47 -12.71
CA ARG A 195 10.29 -1.36 -13.38
C ARG A 195 10.15 -1.40 -14.91
N CYS A 196 9.85 -2.57 -15.46
CA CYS A 196 9.64 -2.81 -16.89
C CYS A 196 8.63 -3.95 -17.09
N THR A 197 8.29 -4.21 -18.35
CA THR A 197 7.51 -5.38 -18.76
C THR A 197 8.45 -6.42 -19.34
N CYS A 198 8.41 -7.66 -18.84
CA CYS A 198 9.23 -8.74 -19.39
C CYS A 198 8.78 -9.14 -20.81
N PRO A 199 9.69 -9.69 -21.63
CA PRO A 199 9.33 -10.28 -22.92
C PRO A 199 8.27 -11.36 -22.82
N GLU A 200 7.67 -11.71 -23.96
CA GLU A 200 6.76 -12.85 -24.02
C GLU A 200 7.40 -14.12 -23.47
N ARG A 201 6.60 -14.93 -22.76
CA ARG A 201 7.02 -16.18 -22.10
C ARG A 201 8.11 -15.99 -21.03
N HIS A 202 8.37 -14.75 -20.59
CA HIS A 202 9.25 -14.48 -19.46
C HIS A 202 8.43 -13.97 -18.28
N PHE A 203 8.79 -14.43 -17.09
CA PHE A 203 8.22 -13.99 -15.83
C PHE A 203 9.27 -13.23 -15.02
N CYS A 204 8.82 -12.17 -14.36
CA CYS A 204 9.65 -11.40 -13.44
C CYS A 204 9.71 -12.12 -12.09
N ILE A 205 10.78 -12.88 -11.86
CA ILE A 205 10.94 -13.71 -10.66
C ILE A 205 12.34 -13.54 -10.08
N PHE A 206 12.48 -13.80 -8.78
CA PHE A 206 13.79 -13.91 -8.14
C PHE A 206 14.19 -15.38 -8.04
N LYS A 207 15.45 -15.68 -8.33
CA LYS A 207 16.07 -16.99 -8.03
C LYS A 207 16.99 -16.91 -6.81
N ASN A 208 17.59 -15.74 -6.60
CA ASN A 208 18.45 -15.47 -5.46
C ASN A 208 17.62 -14.96 -4.27
N THR A 209 17.88 -15.49 -3.07
CA THR A 209 17.22 -15.10 -1.82
C THR A 209 17.93 -13.97 -1.08
N ILE A 210 19.01 -13.41 -1.64
CA ILE A 210 19.63 -12.18 -1.12
C ILE A 210 18.60 -11.05 -1.14
N ARG A 211 18.45 -10.39 0.01
CA ARG A 211 17.54 -9.26 0.21
C ARG A 211 18.33 -7.96 0.16
N VAL A 212 17.75 -6.96 -0.48
CA VAL A 212 18.24 -5.58 -0.50
C VAL A 212 17.18 -4.66 0.10
N ASN A 213 17.59 -3.64 0.85
CA ASN A 213 16.65 -2.63 1.32
C ASN A 213 16.28 -1.70 0.17
N VAL A 214 14.98 -1.49 -0.05
CA VAL A 214 14.46 -0.67 -1.13
C VAL A 214 13.47 0.35 -0.60
N GLN A 215 13.32 1.44 -1.37
CA GLN A 215 12.34 2.47 -1.13
C GLN A 215 11.37 2.55 -2.31
N GLU A 216 10.16 2.06 -2.11
CA GLU A 216 9.05 2.11 -3.05
C GLU A 216 7.87 2.88 -2.45
N LEU A 217 6.85 3.15 -3.27
CA LEU A 217 5.65 3.82 -2.78
C LEU A 217 5.00 2.96 -1.68
N LEU A 218 4.87 3.54 -0.48
CA LEU A 218 4.34 2.90 0.74
C LEU A 218 5.07 1.62 1.14
N TYR A 219 6.34 1.50 0.79
CA TYR A 219 7.18 0.39 1.25
C TYR A 219 8.63 0.83 1.39
N SER A 220 9.15 0.69 2.60
CA SER A 220 10.58 0.79 2.90
C SER A 220 10.99 -0.48 3.65
N GLY A 221 11.95 -1.23 3.10
CA GLY A 221 12.38 -2.48 3.71
C GLY A 221 12.95 -3.51 2.72
N PRO A 222 13.15 -4.75 3.18
CA PRO A 222 13.86 -5.78 2.42
C PRO A 222 13.06 -6.32 1.23
N ALA A 223 13.66 -6.40 0.06
CA ALA A 223 13.06 -6.98 -1.14
C ALA A 223 14.06 -7.86 -1.89
N TYR A 224 13.53 -8.79 -2.68
CA TYR A 224 14.31 -9.58 -3.62
C TYR A 224 14.40 -8.86 -4.96
N MET A 225 15.59 -8.88 -5.58
CA MET A 225 15.75 -8.44 -6.95
C MET A 225 15.21 -9.50 -7.90
N ALA A 226 14.28 -9.10 -8.77
CA ALA A 226 13.65 -9.96 -9.75
C ALA A 226 14.19 -9.69 -11.15
N TYR A 227 14.24 -10.73 -11.97
CA TYR A 227 14.75 -10.70 -13.33
C TYR A 227 13.79 -11.43 -14.28
N CYS A 228 13.80 -11.06 -15.56
CA CYS A 228 12.97 -11.70 -16.58
C CYS A 228 13.53 -13.09 -16.93
N TYR A 229 12.97 -14.15 -16.36
CA TYR A 229 13.33 -15.53 -16.68
C TYR A 229 12.27 -16.19 -17.54
N ARG A 230 12.70 -16.98 -18.51
CA ARG A 230 11.82 -17.93 -19.21
C ARG A 230 11.55 -19.11 -18.26
N LEU A 231 10.28 -19.43 -18.07
CA LEU A 231 9.81 -20.63 -17.37
C LEU A 231 9.39 -21.69 -18.39
#